data_AF-A0A4R3NFF2-F1
#
_entry.id   AF-A0A4R3NFF2-F1
#
_cell.length_a   1.000
_cell.length_b   1.000
_cell.length_c   1.000
_cell.angle_alpha   90.00
_cell.angle_beta   90.00
_cell.angle_gamma   90.00
#
_symmetry.space_group_name_H-M   'P 1'
#
loop_
_entity.id
_entity.type
_entity.pdbx_description
1 polymer ?
#
loop_
_entity_poly.entity_id
_entity_poly.type
_entity_poly.pdbx_seq_one_letter_code
_entity_poly.pdbx_strand_id
1 'polypeptide(L)'
;MMRVHRDPFEPIMVVLEADSPLSEYRKITDEILRRMPDEDRYPRAAAEAVRSFLLLRLGLHLGLRQKNLRQLRVCPRGHFPTLERRLEDMKCGELRWSDRDSGWEVLIPSVAFKNSGSSFFGQKPFRLILPDLLDLYKYLEAYIDRHRGVLLGPVDDPGTLFVKTVKATSKQAAYGSTTFYEAWRTVIRKRCSVATLFRLA
;
A
#
# COMPACT_ATOMS: atom_id res chain seq x y z
N MET A 1 -36.84 -1.12 -10.04
CA MET A 1 -35.75 -0.48 -9.26
C MET A 1 -34.49 -0.50 -10.12
N MET A 2 -34.16 0.61 -10.79
CA MET A 2 -32.97 0.70 -11.65
C MET A 2 -31.70 0.52 -10.81
N ARG A 3 -30.87 -0.47 -11.14
CA ARG A 3 -29.49 -0.53 -10.65
C ARG A 3 -28.74 0.67 -11.24
N VAL A 4 -28.60 1.73 -10.47
CA VAL A 4 -27.67 2.82 -10.79
C VAL A 4 -26.29 2.17 -10.86
N HIS A 5 -25.78 1.98 -12.08
CA HIS A 5 -24.40 1.58 -12.30
C HIS A 5 -23.54 2.77 -11.85
N ARG A 6 -23.19 2.82 -10.57
CA ARG A 6 -22.18 3.77 -10.10
C ARG A 6 -20.91 3.45 -10.88
N ASP A 7 -20.39 4.44 -11.59
CA ASP A 7 -19.12 4.32 -12.25
C ASP A 7 -18.08 3.95 -11.17
N PRO A 8 -17.37 2.81 -11.30
CA PRO A 8 -16.32 2.45 -10.36
C PRO A 8 -15.23 3.52 -10.26
N PHE A 9 -15.06 4.36 -11.28
CA PHE A 9 -14.06 5.40 -11.36
C PHE A 9 -14.53 6.78 -10.85
N GLU A 10 -15.83 7.00 -10.62
CA GLU A 10 -16.37 8.23 -10.03
C GLU A 10 -15.55 8.78 -8.84
N PRO A 11 -15.06 7.96 -7.89
CA PRO A 11 -14.25 8.43 -6.77
C PRO A 11 -12.87 8.97 -7.14
N ILE A 12 -12.35 8.62 -8.31
CA ILE A 12 -11.02 8.99 -8.80
C ILE A 12 -11.08 9.94 -9.99
N MET A 13 -12.27 10.23 -10.55
CA MET A 13 -12.42 11.12 -11.72
C MET A 13 -11.79 12.48 -11.48
N VAL A 14 -11.97 13.06 -10.29
CA VAL A 14 -11.33 14.34 -9.90
C VAL A 14 -9.80 14.31 -10.01
N VAL A 15 -9.20 13.14 -9.81
CA VAL A 15 -7.74 12.97 -9.97
C VAL A 15 -7.39 12.70 -11.44
N LEU A 16 -8.20 11.93 -12.17
CA LEU A 16 -7.97 11.60 -13.57
C LEU A 16 -8.19 12.78 -14.52
N GLU A 17 -9.09 13.70 -14.17
CA GLU A 17 -9.46 14.88 -14.95
C GLU A 17 -8.60 16.10 -14.65
N ALA A 18 -7.71 16.02 -13.64
CA ALA A 18 -6.79 17.10 -13.32
C ALA A 18 -5.65 17.21 -14.35
N ASP A 19 -5.13 18.42 -14.54
CA ASP A 19 -3.98 18.68 -15.44
C ASP A 19 -2.74 17.86 -15.05
N SER A 20 -2.62 17.51 -13.76
CA SER A 20 -1.54 16.66 -13.26
C SER A 20 -2.07 15.67 -12.21
N PRO A 21 -2.53 14.47 -12.63
CA PRO A 21 -3.06 13.45 -11.73
C PRO A 21 -2.06 13.03 -10.63
N LEU A 22 -0.78 12.98 -10.97
CA LEU A 22 0.29 12.67 -10.02
C LEU A 22 0.44 13.76 -8.93
N SER A 23 0.22 15.02 -9.29
CA SER A 23 0.24 16.12 -8.33
C SER A 23 -0.95 16.07 -7.38
N GLU A 24 -2.14 15.70 -7.86
CA GLU A 24 -3.32 15.51 -7.01
C GLU A 24 -3.13 14.35 -6.03
N TYR A 25 -2.58 13.22 -6.49
CA TYR A 25 -2.23 12.12 -5.60
C TYR A 25 -1.21 12.53 -4.53
N ARG A 26 -0.22 13.37 -4.88
CA ARG A 26 0.74 13.91 -3.92
C ARG A 26 0.06 14.77 -2.86
N LYS A 27 -0.87 15.65 -3.25
CA LYS A 27 -1.65 16.47 -2.31
C LYS A 27 -2.41 15.58 -1.31
N ILE A 28 -3.00 14.48 -1.78
CA ILE A 28 -3.69 13.52 -0.92
C ILE A 28 -2.73 12.90 0.10
N THR A 29 -1.55 12.45 -0.33
CA THR A 29 -0.55 11.85 0.58
C THR A 29 -0.03 12.85 1.61
N ASP A 30 0.21 14.10 1.20
CA ASP A 30 0.67 15.17 2.10
C ASP A 30 -0.40 15.53 3.14
N GLU A 31 -1.68 15.54 2.74
CA GLU A 31 -2.78 15.83 3.65
C GLU A 31 -3.05 14.69 4.65
N ILE A 32 -2.77 13.44 4.27
CA ILE A 32 -2.85 12.31 5.20
C ILE A 32 -1.86 12.51 6.34
N LEU A 33 -0.62 12.86 6.02
CA LEU A 33 0.43 13.09 7.02
C LEU A 33 0.17 14.36 7.84
N ARG A 34 -0.25 15.46 7.20
CA ARG A 34 -0.56 16.73 7.89
C ARG A 34 -1.70 16.58 8.91
N ARG A 35 -2.70 15.74 8.61
CA ARG A 35 -3.84 15.48 9.50
C ARG A 35 -3.69 14.17 10.28
N MET A 36 -2.49 13.59 10.30
CA MET A 36 -2.23 12.39 11.09
C MET A 36 -2.47 12.72 12.57
N PRO A 37 -3.30 11.94 13.28
CA PRO A 37 -3.47 12.11 14.72
C PRO A 37 -2.15 11.90 15.45
N ASP A 38 -2.03 12.56 16.61
CA ASP A 38 -0.93 12.31 17.54
C ASP A 38 -0.85 10.81 17.88
N GLU A 39 0.32 10.22 17.69
CA GLU A 39 0.52 8.77 17.82
C GLU A 39 0.38 8.30 19.26
N ASP A 40 0.86 9.07 20.24
CA ASP A 40 0.81 8.70 21.65
C ASP A 40 -0.63 8.76 22.19
N ARG A 41 -1.42 9.72 21.71
CA ARG A 41 -2.82 9.87 22.10
C ARG A 41 -3.78 8.99 21.33
N TYR A 42 -3.53 8.75 20.04
CA TYR A 42 -4.41 8.03 19.13
C TYR A 42 -3.66 7.01 18.25
N PRO A 43 -2.98 6.01 18.85
CA PRO A 43 -2.04 5.13 18.15
C PRO A 43 -2.67 4.38 17.00
N ARG A 44 -3.92 3.92 17.16
CA ARG A 44 -4.68 3.22 16.11
C ARG A 44 -4.99 4.13 14.93
N ALA A 45 -5.42 5.37 15.18
CA ALA A 45 -5.77 6.29 14.12
C ALA A 45 -4.52 6.79 13.36
N ALA A 46 -3.40 7.00 14.07
CA ALA A 46 -2.10 7.26 13.47
C ALA A 46 -1.64 6.08 12.59
N ALA A 47 -1.73 4.84 13.09
CA ALA A 47 -1.41 3.64 12.33
C ALA A 47 -2.25 3.49 11.05
N GLU A 48 -3.54 3.81 11.11
CA GLU A 48 -4.42 3.82 9.94
C GLU A 48 -4.01 4.90 8.92
N ALA A 49 -3.62 6.09 9.38
CA ALA A 49 -3.15 7.17 8.52
C ALA A 49 -1.84 6.79 7.81
N VAL A 50 -0.86 6.24 8.54
CA VAL A 50 0.42 5.78 7.95
C VAL A 50 0.17 4.66 6.94
N ARG A 51 -0.68 3.68 7.26
CA ARG A 51 -1.09 2.64 6.31
C ARG A 51 -1.68 3.25 5.03
N SER A 52 -2.58 4.23 5.16
CA SER A 52 -3.21 4.90 4.02
C SER A 52 -2.22 5.69 3.18
N PHE A 53 -1.27 6.39 3.81
CA PHE A 53 -0.16 7.07 3.13
C PHE A 53 0.68 6.07 2.31
N LEU A 54 1.16 5.00 2.96
CA LEU A 54 2.00 3.99 2.31
C LEU A 54 1.26 3.26 1.19
N LEU A 55 -0.04 2.97 1.38
CA LEU A 55 -0.86 2.32 0.37
C LEU A 55 -0.86 3.13 -0.93
N LEU A 56 -1.20 4.42 -0.85
CA LEU A 56 -1.20 5.29 -2.03
C LEU A 56 0.20 5.48 -2.60
N ARG A 57 1.18 5.76 -1.73
CA ARG A 57 2.55 6.07 -2.14
C ARG A 57 3.20 4.90 -2.89
N LEU A 58 3.13 3.70 -2.32
CA LEU A 58 3.68 2.50 -2.95
C LEU A 58 2.87 2.07 -4.18
N GLY A 59 1.54 2.20 -4.14
CA GLY A 59 0.72 1.85 -5.30
C GLY A 59 1.03 2.72 -6.53
N LEU A 60 1.26 4.01 -6.33
CA LEU A 60 1.63 4.94 -7.40
C LEU A 60 3.08 4.75 -7.86
N HIS A 61 3.99 4.59 -6.91
CA HIS A 61 5.41 4.48 -7.22
C HIS A 61 5.76 3.16 -7.92
N LEU A 62 5.15 2.05 -7.49
CA LEU A 62 5.45 0.73 -8.02
C LEU A 62 4.64 0.38 -9.27
N GLY A 63 3.50 1.04 -9.50
CA GLY A 63 2.60 0.73 -10.63
C GLY A 63 2.08 -0.70 -10.63
N LEU A 64 2.11 -1.39 -9.48
CA LEU A 64 1.76 -2.79 -9.37
C LEU A 64 0.24 -2.99 -9.49
N ARG A 65 -0.14 -4.12 -10.09
CA ARG A 65 -1.52 -4.59 -10.02
C ARG A 65 -1.95 -4.78 -8.57
N GLN A 66 -3.22 -4.51 -8.30
CA GLN A 66 -3.80 -4.66 -6.97
C GLN A 66 -3.51 -6.02 -6.32
N LYS A 67 -3.54 -7.12 -7.09
CA LYS A 67 -3.20 -8.46 -6.59
C LYS A 67 -1.78 -8.49 -6.00
N ASN A 68 -0.81 -7.97 -6.74
CA ASN A 68 0.61 -8.01 -6.35
C ASN A 68 0.86 -7.14 -5.13
N LEU A 69 0.28 -5.94 -5.07
CA LEU A 69 0.43 -5.05 -3.92
C LEU A 69 -0.26 -5.62 -2.66
N ARG A 70 -1.44 -6.22 -2.82
CA ARG A 70 -2.19 -6.85 -1.72
C ARG A 70 -1.47 -8.07 -1.13
N GLN A 71 -0.83 -8.86 -1.99
CA GLN A 71 -0.13 -10.09 -1.61
C GLN A 71 1.36 -9.87 -1.34
N LEU A 72 1.85 -8.64 -1.47
CA LEU A 72 3.24 -8.29 -1.19
C LEU A 72 3.54 -8.60 0.28
N ARG A 73 4.51 -9.47 0.52
CA ARG A 73 5.01 -9.80 1.85
C ARG A 73 5.98 -8.74 2.33
N VAL A 74 6.27 -8.75 3.63
CA VAL A 74 7.28 -7.86 4.21
C VAL A 74 8.29 -8.68 5.03
N CYS A 75 9.56 -8.41 4.81
CA CYS A 75 10.67 -8.86 5.63
C CYS A 75 11.24 -7.63 6.36
N PRO A 76 11.11 -7.53 7.70
CA PRO A 76 11.69 -6.44 8.46
C PRO A 76 13.21 -6.36 8.28
N ARG A 77 13.77 -5.16 8.43
CA ARG A 77 15.21 -4.96 8.37
C ARG A 77 15.91 -5.81 9.43
N GLY A 78 17.08 -6.35 9.09
CA GLY A 78 17.86 -7.26 9.96
C GLY A 78 17.37 -8.71 9.98
N HIS A 79 16.29 -9.05 9.26
CA HIS A 79 15.85 -10.43 9.09
C HIS A 79 16.29 -11.00 7.74
N PHE A 80 16.41 -12.33 7.67
CA PHE A 80 16.73 -13.03 6.44
C PHE A 80 15.54 -13.02 5.48
N PRO A 81 15.66 -12.43 4.27
CA PRO A 81 14.59 -12.42 3.29
C PRO A 81 14.17 -13.82 2.84
N THR A 82 12.94 -13.93 2.34
CA THR A 82 12.47 -15.18 1.75
C THR A 82 13.25 -15.48 0.46
N LEU A 83 13.67 -16.74 0.30
CA LEU A 83 14.33 -17.19 -0.93
C LEU A 83 13.44 -16.98 -2.15
N GLU A 84 14.02 -16.53 -3.26
CA GLU A 84 13.30 -16.21 -4.50
C GLU A 84 12.46 -17.39 -5.00
N ARG A 85 13.01 -18.61 -4.96
CA ARG A 85 12.28 -19.84 -5.31
C ARG A 85 11.01 -20.06 -4.48
N ARG A 86 11.04 -19.73 -3.18
CA ARG A 86 9.84 -19.85 -2.33
C ARG A 86 8.81 -18.76 -2.66
N LEU A 87 9.26 -17.57 -3.06
CA LEU A 87 8.39 -16.51 -3.56
C LEU A 87 7.74 -16.90 -4.91
N GLU A 88 8.46 -17.63 -5.77
CA GLU A 88 7.94 -18.20 -7.01
C GLU A 88 6.83 -19.22 -6.74
N ASP A 89 7.06 -20.15 -5.81
CA ASP A 89 6.07 -21.16 -5.40
C ASP A 89 4.80 -20.50 -4.85
N MET A 90 4.96 -19.45 -4.03
CA MET A 90 3.85 -18.68 -3.47
C MET A 90 3.22 -17.69 -4.47
N LYS A 91 3.88 -17.44 -5.62
CA LYS A 91 3.49 -16.45 -6.64
C LYS A 91 3.21 -15.07 -6.04
N CYS A 92 4.07 -14.62 -5.12
CA CYS A 92 3.98 -13.32 -4.46
C CYS A 92 5.35 -12.63 -4.39
N GLY A 93 5.33 -11.31 -4.17
CA GLY A 93 6.55 -10.54 -3.92
C GLY A 93 6.87 -10.37 -2.45
N GLU A 94 8.01 -9.75 -2.19
CA GLU A 94 8.46 -9.34 -0.85
C GLU A 94 9.10 -7.95 -0.89
N LEU A 95 8.73 -7.12 0.08
CA LEU A 95 9.45 -5.91 0.45
C LEU A 95 10.52 -6.27 1.48
N ARG A 96 11.78 -5.94 1.22
CA ARG A 96 12.93 -6.31 2.06
C ARG A 96 14.02 -5.25 2.02
N TRP A 97 14.89 -5.23 3.02
CA TRP A 97 16.06 -4.36 3.01
C TRP A 97 17.18 -4.94 2.13
N SER A 98 17.78 -4.12 1.27
CA SER A 98 19.01 -4.44 0.53
C SER A 98 20.19 -3.77 1.22
N ASP A 99 21.09 -4.55 1.83
CA ASP A 99 22.33 -4.01 2.40
C ASP A 99 23.27 -3.48 1.31
N ARG A 100 23.25 -4.09 0.13
CA ARG A 100 24.07 -3.68 -1.02
C ARG A 100 23.72 -2.28 -1.49
N ASP A 101 22.42 -2.00 -1.63
CA ASP A 101 21.92 -0.73 -2.17
C ASP A 101 21.50 0.25 -1.06
N SER A 102 21.66 -0.15 0.21
CA SER A 102 21.27 0.61 1.40
C SER A 102 19.83 1.14 1.32
N GLY A 103 18.90 0.29 0.90
CA GLY A 103 17.52 0.72 0.64
C GLY A 103 16.50 -0.40 0.64
N TRP A 104 15.24 -0.02 0.73
CA TRP A 104 14.11 -0.94 0.66
C TRP A 104 13.89 -1.43 -0.78
N GLU A 105 14.09 -2.72 -1.01
CA GLU A 105 13.87 -3.41 -2.28
C GLU A 105 12.48 -4.05 -2.31
N VAL A 106 11.78 -3.87 -3.42
CA VAL A 106 10.62 -4.69 -3.80
C VAL A 106 11.08 -5.74 -4.81
N LEU A 107 11.08 -7.00 -4.39
CA LEU A 107 11.33 -8.15 -5.26
C LEU A 107 10.01 -8.85 -5.58
N ILE A 108 9.71 -9.04 -6.86
CA ILE A 108 8.56 -9.84 -7.31
C ILE A 108 9.01 -10.79 -8.42
N PRO A 109 8.96 -12.12 -8.20
CA PRO A 109 9.26 -13.07 -9.26
C PRO A 109 8.35 -12.89 -10.47
N SER A 110 8.89 -13.11 -11.67
CA SER A 110 8.14 -12.92 -12.92
C SER A 110 6.83 -13.72 -12.93
N VAL A 111 6.85 -14.95 -12.41
CA VAL A 111 5.70 -15.87 -12.32
C VAL A 111 4.55 -15.36 -11.45
N ALA A 112 4.77 -14.37 -10.59
CA ALA A 112 3.70 -13.74 -9.82
C ALA A 112 2.81 -12.83 -10.70
N PHE A 113 3.34 -12.34 -11.82
CA PHE A 113 2.59 -11.54 -12.78
C PHE A 113 1.77 -12.42 -13.72
N LYS A 114 0.53 -11.97 -14.02
CA LYS A 114 -0.38 -12.65 -14.97
C LYS A 114 0.24 -12.82 -16.37
N ASN A 115 1.17 -11.94 -16.75
CA ASN A 115 1.77 -11.90 -18.08
C ASN A 115 3.21 -12.43 -18.10
N SER A 116 3.58 -13.29 -17.14
CA SER A 116 4.94 -13.83 -17.01
C SER A 116 5.49 -14.51 -18.26
N GLY A 117 4.62 -15.10 -19.09
CA GLY A 117 4.97 -15.73 -20.36
C GLY A 117 5.03 -14.80 -21.57
N SER A 118 4.70 -13.51 -21.41
CA SER A 118 4.83 -12.53 -22.50
C SER A 118 6.29 -12.12 -22.68
N SER A 119 6.69 -11.85 -23.92
CA SER A 119 8.04 -11.40 -24.29
C SER A 119 8.49 -10.14 -23.54
N PHE A 120 7.54 -9.36 -22.98
CA PHE A 120 7.77 -8.14 -22.23
C PHE A 120 8.53 -8.35 -20.91
N PHE A 121 8.39 -9.49 -20.23
CA PHE A 121 9.03 -9.71 -18.93
C PHE A 121 10.41 -10.38 -19.02
N GLY A 122 10.80 -10.92 -20.17
CA GLY A 122 12.06 -11.64 -20.35
C GLY A 122 12.32 -12.73 -19.28
N GLN A 123 11.26 -13.21 -18.63
CA GLN A 123 11.26 -14.06 -17.43
C GLN A 123 12.02 -13.52 -16.19
N LYS A 124 12.50 -12.27 -16.21
CA LYS A 124 13.27 -11.69 -15.11
C LYS A 124 12.38 -11.22 -13.96
N PRO A 125 12.82 -11.35 -12.70
CA PRO A 125 12.10 -10.79 -11.56
C PRO A 125 12.04 -9.27 -11.66
N PHE A 126 10.92 -8.70 -11.20
CA PHE A 126 10.82 -7.27 -10.94
C PHE A 126 11.61 -6.96 -9.67
N ARG A 127 12.58 -6.03 -9.78
CA ARG A 127 13.39 -5.54 -8.68
C ARG A 127 13.41 -4.02 -8.74
N LEU A 128 13.05 -3.38 -7.65
CA LEU A 128 13.10 -1.92 -7.53
C LEU A 128 13.55 -1.54 -6.13
N ILE A 129 14.61 -0.72 -6.04
CA ILE A 129 14.94 -0.01 -4.81
C ILE A 129 14.03 1.22 -4.72
N LEU A 130 13.26 1.30 -3.64
CA LEU A 130 12.40 2.44 -3.37
C LEU A 130 13.25 3.67 -3.09
N PRO A 131 13.03 4.81 -3.77
CA PRO A 131 13.70 6.05 -3.43
C PRO A 131 13.08 6.61 -2.14
N ASP A 132 13.92 7.11 -1.23
CA ASP A 132 13.46 7.69 0.02
C ASP A 132 12.97 9.14 -0.18
N LEU A 133 11.78 9.26 -0.76
CA LEU A 133 11.14 10.54 -1.05
C LEU A 133 9.96 10.79 -0.10
N LEU A 134 9.94 11.95 0.56
CA LEU A 134 8.94 12.35 1.57
C LEU A 134 8.95 11.45 2.80
N ASP A 135 10.14 11.22 3.36
CA ASP A 135 10.36 10.39 4.55
C ASP A 135 9.77 8.97 4.41
N LEU A 136 9.79 8.41 3.19
CA LEU A 136 9.17 7.12 2.90
C LEU A 136 9.73 6.05 3.83
N TYR A 137 11.05 6.01 4.02
CA TYR A 137 11.70 5.00 4.83
C TYR A 137 11.32 5.14 6.30
N LYS A 138 11.24 6.37 6.82
CA LYS A 138 10.76 6.64 8.17
C LYS A 138 9.36 6.07 8.41
N TYR A 139 8.42 6.36 7.50
CA TYR A 139 7.04 5.86 7.63
C TYR A 139 6.94 4.36 7.40
N LEU A 140 7.77 3.80 6.52
CA LEU A 140 7.82 2.37 6.24
C LEU A 140 8.34 1.59 7.45
N GLU A 141 9.46 2.01 8.03
CA GLU A 141 10.03 1.43 9.25
C GLU A 141 9.04 1.55 10.42
N ALA A 142 8.50 2.75 10.66
CA ALA A 142 7.46 2.96 11.66
C ALA A 142 6.26 2.04 11.48
N TYR A 143 5.84 1.84 10.22
CA TYR A 143 4.72 0.98 9.93
C TYR A 143 5.02 -0.49 10.22
N ILE A 144 6.18 -0.96 9.78
CA ILE A 144 6.62 -2.35 9.94
C ILE A 144 6.83 -2.70 11.41
N ASP A 145 7.51 -1.82 12.14
CA ASP A 145 7.94 -2.03 13.53
C ASP A 145 6.77 -1.97 14.51
N ARG A 146 5.97 -0.90 14.48
CA ARG A 146 4.96 -0.63 15.52
C ARG A 146 3.52 -0.56 15.01
N HIS A 147 3.25 0.15 13.92
CA HIS A 147 1.85 0.38 13.52
C HIS A 147 1.15 -0.90 13.05
N ARG A 148 1.85 -1.84 12.40
CA ARG A 148 1.27 -3.14 12.05
C ARG A 148 0.78 -3.88 13.28
N GLY A 149 1.58 -3.92 14.36
CA GLY A 149 1.17 -4.50 15.64
C GLY A 149 -0.10 -3.86 16.21
N VAL A 150 -0.18 -2.53 16.18
CA VAL A 150 -1.37 -1.78 16.63
C VAL A 150 -2.62 -2.13 15.80
N LEU A 151 -2.48 -2.32 14.48
CA LEU A 151 -3.60 -2.67 13.60
C LEU A 151 -4.06 -4.13 13.75
N LEU A 152 -3.12 -5.04 14.03
CA LEU A 152 -3.38 -6.47 14.25
C LEU A 152 -4.02 -6.73 15.62
N GLY A 153 -3.58 -6.01 16.65
CA GLY A 153 -3.95 -6.30 18.03
C GLY A 153 -3.53 -7.73 18.40
N PRO A 154 -4.44 -8.57 18.93
CA PRO A 154 -4.10 -9.94 19.38
C PRO A 154 -4.11 -10.99 18.26
N VAL A 155 -4.30 -10.61 16.99
CA VAL A 155 -4.42 -11.55 15.87
C VAL A 155 -3.07 -11.81 15.23
N ASP A 156 -2.85 -13.07 14.81
CA ASP A 156 -1.63 -13.49 14.11
C ASP A 156 -1.36 -12.64 12.86
N ASP A 157 -0.07 -12.34 12.66
CA ASP A 157 0.38 -11.58 11.51
C ASP A 157 0.34 -12.43 10.22
N PRO A 158 -0.42 -12.02 9.18
CA PRO A 158 -0.45 -12.73 7.90
C PRO A 158 0.87 -12.64 7.10
N GLY A 159 1.81 -11.78 7.51
CA GLY A 159 3.08 -11.53 6.82
C GLY A 159 2.97 -10.69 5.55
N THR A 160 1.76 -10.23 5.20
CA THR A 160 1.55 -9.25 4.12
C THR A 160 1.91 -7.85 4.62
N LEU A 161 2.46 -7.02 3.74
CA LEU A 161 2.81 -5.64 4.04
C LEU A 161 1.60 -4.88 4.60
N PHE A 162 0.50 -4.85 3.85
CA PHE A 162 -0.72 -4.17 4.26
C PHE A 162 -1.63 -5.09 5.08
N VAL A 163 -2.05 -4.62 6.26
CA VAL A 163 -2.98 -5.31 7.15
C VAL A 163 -4.21 -4.46 7.42
N LYS A 164 -5.37 -5.11 7.52
CA LYS A 164 -6.61 -4.46 7.95
C LYS A 164 -6.51 -4.13 9.42
N THR A 165 -7.27 -3.11 9.80
CA THR A 165 -7.50 -2.85 11.22
C THR A 165 -8.46 -3.92 11.74
N VAL A 166 -7.99 -4.77 12.64
CA VAL A 166 -8.78 -5.84 13.23
C VAL A 166 -9.87 -5.24 14.13
N LYS A 167 -11.10 -5.74 14.01
CA LYS A 167 -12.22 -5.40 14.88
C LYS A 167 -12.55 -6.63 15.72
N ALA A 168 -13.24 -6.44 16.86
CA ALA A 168 -13.61 -7.53 17.76
C ALA A 168 -14.31 -8.72 17.05
N THR A 169 -15.03 -8.46 15.95
CA THR A 169 -15.78 -9.45 15.18
C THR A 169 -15.01 -10.08 14.00
N SER A 170 -13.79 -9.64 13.69
CA SER A 170 -13.05 -10.09 12.50
C SER A 170 -11.69 -10.66 12.89
N LYS A 171 -11.47 -11.97 12.66
CA LYS A 171 -10.20 -12.64 12.94
C LYS A 171 -9.22 -12.64 11.76
N GLN A 172 -9.59 -12.06 10.63
CA GLN A 172 -8.75 -12.07 9.43
C GLN A 172 -8.17 -10.68 9.19
N ALA A 173 -6.87 -10.52 9.41
CA ALA A 173 -6.15 -9.27 9.19
C ALA A 173 -5.74 -9.04 7.73
N ALA A 174 -5.60 -10.10 6.92
CA ALA A 174 -5.20 -9.96 5.51
C ALA A 174 -6.30 -9.30 4.67
N TYR A 175 -5.90 -8.46 3.74
CA TYR A 175 -6.80 -7.90 2.74
C TYR A 175 -7.20 -8.94 1.69
N GLY A 176 -8.50 -9.06 1.43
CA GLY A 176 -9.05 -9.70 0.24
C GLY A 176 -9.22 -8.71 -0.92
N SER A 177 -9.63 -9.21 -2.09
CA SER A 177 -9.73 -8.38 -3.30
C SER A 177 -10.64 -7.15 -3.12
N THR A 178 -11.88 -7.39 -2.69
CA THR A 178 -12.89 -6.34 -2.46
C THR A 178 -12.43 -5.37 -1.37
N THR A 179 -11.99 -5.89 -0.22
CA THR A 179 -11.59 -5.06 0.92
C THR A 179 -10.37 -4.18 0.64
N PHE A 180 -9.44 -4.62 -0.22
CA PHE A 180 -8.28 -3.82 -0.59
C PHE A 180 -8.67 -2.67 -1.51
N TYR A 181 -9.54 -2.95 -2.48
CA TYR A 181 -10.10 -1.91 -3.35
C TYR A 181 -10.91 -0.88 -2.56
N GLU A 182 -11.75 -1.34 -1.62
CA GLU A 182 -12.51 -0.46 -0.73
C GLU A 182 -11.61 0.39 0.16
N ALA A 183 -10.50 -0.17 0.67
CA ALA A 183 -9.52 0.60 1.43
C ALA A 183 -8.95 1.72 0.57
N TRP A 184 -8.44 1.40 -0.64
CA TRP A 184 -7.92 2.40 -1.58
C TRP A 184 -8.95 3.49 -1.90
N ARG A 185 -10.17 3.08 -2.29
CA ARG A 185 -11.28 3.99 -2.59
C ARG A 185 -11.63 4.89 -1.39
N THR A 186 -11.62 4.34 -0.18
CA THR A 186 -11.96 5.09 1.03
C THR A 186 -10.90 6.16 1.34
N VAL A 187 -9.62 5.85 1.14
CA VAL A 187 -8.54 6.84 1.32
C VAL A 187 -8.74 8.04 0.40
N ILE A 188 -9.02 7.78 -0.88
CA ILE A 188 -9.23 8.85 -1.87
C ILE A 188 -10.52 9.61 -1.56
N ARG A 189 -11.65 8.94 -1.33
CA ARG A 189 -12.94 9.61 -1.06
C ARG A 189 -12.92 10.52 0.15
N LYS A 190 -12.24 10.12 1.23
CA LYS A 190 -12.12 10.95 2.45
C LYS A 190 -11.40 12.28 2.19
N ARG A 191 -10.58 12.36 1.13
CA ARG A 191 -9.68 13.49 0.86
C ARG A 191 -10.06 14.27 -0.40
N CYS A 192 -10.75 13.63 -1.35
CA CYS A 192 -11.29 14.27 -2.56
C CYS A 192 -12.74 14.75 -2.43
N SER A 193 -13.32 14.79 -1.22
CA SER A 193 -14.64 15.45 -1.07
C SER A 193 -14.50 16.93 -1.49
N VAL A 194 -15.47 17.45 -2.23
CA VAL A 194 -15.48 18.80 -2.83
C VAL A 194 -15.09 19.89 -1.81
N ALA A 195 -15.43 19.72 -0.54
CA ALA A 195 -15.07 20.65 0.54
C ALA A 195 -13.57 20.73 0.89
N THR A 196 -12.77 19.72 0.53
CA THR A 196 -11.32 19.67 0.83
C THR A 196 -10.47 20.22 -0.32
N LEU A 197 -10.89 19.99 -1.57
CA LEU A 197 -10.20 20.51 -2.76
C LEU A 197 -10.31 22.04 -2.88
N PHE A 198 -11.47 22.62 -2.55
CA PHE A 198 -11.65 24.09 -2.53
C PHE A 198 -10.88 24.81 -1.41
N ARG A 199 -10.30 24.10 -0.43
CA ARG A 199 -9.45 24.69 0.61
C ARG A 199 -7.96 24.64 0.29
N LEU A 200 -7.57 24.02 -0.82
CA LEU A 200 -6.18 23.85 -1.26
C LEU A 200 -5.87 24.59 -2.58
N ALA A 201 -6.82 25.38 -3.08
CA ALA A 201 -6.65 26.38 -4.13
C ALA A 201 -6.77 27.77 -3.50
#